data_AF-A0A1B0CYG9-F1
#
_entry.id   AF-A0A1B0CYG9-F1
#
_cell.length_a   1.000
_cell.length_b   1.000
_cell.length_c   1.000
_cell.angle_alpha   90.00
_cell.angle_beta   90.00
_cell.angle_gamma   90.00
#
_symmetry.space_group_name_H-M   'P 1'
#
loop_
_entity.id
_entity.type
_entity.pdbx_description
1 polymer ?
#
loop_
_entity_poly.entity_id
_entity_poly.type
_entity_poly.pdbx_seq_one_letter_code
_entity_poly.pdbx_strand_id
1 'polypeptide(L)'
;MGGYNSPSADAMYRKYDRTGLEKALAAVRNGTHSIRGASKAFHVPKTTLIDKLSGKSPEKRWNGGHTLLAQDEEEVIVKWIIESANNGQPVTKDHLLESVEMLCRATNKPTGHDSYRPGRKWYRSFLRRHPRISVRISQNLSHTRATVTKEDIMQWYTKN
;
A
#
# COMPACT_ATOMS: atom_id res chain seq x y z
N MET A 1 -7.48 -22.53 20.71
CA MET A 1 -7.45 -21.18 20.11
C MET A 1 -6.94 -21.30 18.69
N GLY A 2 -7.82 -21.56 17.72
CA GLY A 2 -7.45 -21.69 16.30
C GLY A 2 -7.63 -20.35 15.60
N GLY A 3 -6.54 -19.77 15.11
CA GLY A 3 -6.58 -18.54 14.33
C GLY A 3 -7.28 -18.77 13.00
N TYR A 4 -8.39 -18.07 12.77
CA TYR A 4 -9.06 -18.06 11.48
C TYR A 4 -8.18 -17.35 10.45
N ASN A 5 -7.51 -18.13 9.60
CA ASN A 5 -6.97 -17.67 8.33
C ASN A 5 -8.14 -17.37 7.39
N SER A 6 -8.72 -16.18 7.52
CA SER A 6 -9.69 -15.67 6.56
C SER A 6 -9.02 -15.50 5.20
N PRO A 7 -9.51 -16.13 4.11
CA PRO A 7 -8.93 -15.97 2.79
C PRO A 7 -8.97 -14.50 2.36
N SER A 8 -7.84 -14.00 1.83
CA SER A 8 -7.77 -12.66 1.23
C SER A 8 -8.88 -12.48 0.19
N ALA A 9 -9.59 -11.35 0.21
CA ALA A 9 -10.69 -11.02 -0.71
C ALA A 9 -10.32 -11.17 -2.21
N ASP A 10 -9.02 -11.16 -2.51
CA ASP A 10 -8.47 -11.38 -3.84
C ASP A 10 -8.67 -12.82 -4.37
N ALA A 11 -8.80 -13.80 -3.47
CA ALA A 11 -9.08 -15.21 -3.77
C ALA A 11 -10.58 -15.48 -4.02
N MET A 12 -11.47 -14.62 -3.51
CA MET A 12 -12.92 -14.86 -3.58
C MET A 12 -13.52 -14.62 -4.98
N TYR A 13 -12.83 -13.85 -5.83
CA TYR A 13 -13.30 -13.50 -7.19
C TYR A 13 -12.49 -14.13 -8.33
N ARG A 14 -11.30 -14.67 -8.08
CA ARG A 14 -10.49 -15.34 -9.11
C ARG A 14 -10.63 -16.85 -9.02
N LYS A 15 -11.06 -17.47 -10.12
CA LYS A 15 -11.14 -18.93 -10.26
C LYS A 15 -9.78 -19.64 -10.40
N TYR A 16 -8.67 -18.90 -10.30
CA TYR A 16 -7.32 -19.42 -10.52
C TYR A 16 -6.30 -18.68 -9.65
N ASP A 17 -5.22 -19.37 -9.28
CA ASP A 17 -4.14 -18.81 -8.48
C ASP A 17 -3.21 -17.89 -9.29
N ARG A 18 -2.71 -16.84 -8.64
CA ARG A 18 -1.81 -15.85 -9.26
C ARG A 18 -0.46 -16.47 -9.63
N THR A 19 0.10 -17.30 -8.76
CA THR A 19 1.38 -17.95 -9.06
C THR A 19 1.23 -18.95 -10.20
N GLY A 20 0.07 -19.63 -10.27
CA GLY A 20 -0.34 -20.46 -11.41
C GLY A 20 -0.43 -19.67 -12.72
N LEU A 21 -1.03 -18.48 -12.70
CA LEU A 21 -1.09 -17.59 -13.87
C LEU A 21 0.30 -17.18 -14.37
N GLU A 22 1.18 -16.74 -13.48
CA GLU A 22 2.53 -16.29 -13.84
C GLU A 22 3.35 -17.44 -14.47
N LYS A 23 3.30 -18.64 -13.87
CA LYS A 23 3.94 -19.85 -14.41
C LYS A 23 3.34 -20.27 -15.76
N ALA A 24 2.03 -20.19 -15.92
CA ALA A 24 1.35 -20.54 -17.17
C ALA A 24 1.75 -19.59 -18.32
N LEU A 25 1.82 -18.29 -18.06
CA LEU A 25 2.24 -17.30 -19.06
C LEU A 25 3.70 -17.49 -19.46
N ALA A 26 4.59 -17.73 -18.49
CA ALA A 26 5.99 -18.02 -18.76
C ALA A 26 6.17 -19.30 -19.59
N ALA A 27 5.44 -20.37 -19.25
CA ALA A 27 5.50 -21.63 -19.97
C ALA A 27 5.05 -21.52 -21.44
N VAL A 28 4.02 -20.71 -21.71
CA VAL A 28 3.55 -20.45 -23.08
C VAL A 28 4.55 -19.59 -23.86
N ARG A 29 5.10 -18.54 -23.24
CA ARG A 29 6.12 -17.68 -23.85
C ARG A 29 7.39 -18.43 -24.21
N ASN A 30 7.82 -19.32 -23.33
CA ASN A 30 9.01 -20.14 -23.53
C ASN A 30 8.78 -21.33 -24.47
N GLY A 31 7.58 -21.48 -25.04
CA GLY A 31 7.23 -22.57 -25.97
C GLY A 31 7.09 -23.96 -25.31
N THR A 32 7.29 -24.07 -24.00
CA THR A 32 7.23 -25.33 -23.26
C THR A 32 5.83 -25.95 -23.21
N HIS A 33 4.78 -25.11 -23.25
CA HIS A 33 3.40 -25.55 -23.29
C HIS A 33 2.60 -24.76 -24.32
N SER A 34 1.68 -25.43 -25.03
CA SER A 34 0.62 -24.75 -25.76
C SER A 34 -0.34 -24.06 -24.79
N ILE A 35 -1.11 -23.06 -25.25
CA ILE A 35 -2.09 -22.36 -24.41
C ILE A 35 -3.08 -23.35 -23.75
N ARG A 36 -3.50 -24.40 -24.47
CA ARG A 36 -4.34 -25.48 -23.91
C ARG A 36 -3.59 -26.32 -22.88
N GLY A 37 -2.32 -26.66 -23.15
CA GLY A 37 -1.46 -27.39 -22.22
C GLY A 37 -1.23 -26.64 -20.91
N ALA A 38 -0.89 -25.36 -20.99
CA ALA A 38 -0.70 -24.50 -19.83
C ALA A 38 -2.00 -24.31 -19.03
N SER A 39 -3.15 -24.19 -19.70
CA SER A 39 -4.45 -24.11 -19.04
C SER A 39 -4.73 -25.34 -18.16
N LYS A 40 -4.44 -26.54 -18.68
CA LYS A 40 -4.63 -27.80 -17.94
C LYS A 40 -3.58 -27.99 -16.84
N ALA A 41 -2.32 -27.67 -17.10
CA ALA A 41 -1.21 -27.87 -16.17
C ALA A 41 -1.31 -26.93 -14.95
N PHE A 42 -1.68 -25.67 -15.17
CA PHE A 42 -1.66 -24.63 -14.13
C PHE A 42 -3.05 -24.23 -13.63
N HIS A 43 -4.11 -24.90 -14.09
CA HIS A 43 -5.51 -24.65 -13.68
C HIS A 43 -5.96 -23.19 -13.92
N VAL A 44 -5.48 -22.59 -15.02
CA VAL A 44 -5.84 -21.23 -15.43
C VAL A 44 -6.76 -21.32 -16.66
N PRO A 45 -7.91 -20.62 -16.70
CA PRO A 45 -8.78 -20.62 -17.87
C PRO A 45 -8.06 -20.17 -19.14
N LYS A 46 -8.25 -20.93 -20.22
CA LYS A 46 -7.68 -20.65 -21.55
C LYS A 46 -7.95 -19.20 -22.00
N THR A 47 -9.15 -18.70 -21.78
CA THR A 47 -9.56 -17.33 -22.14
C THR A 47 -8.71 -16.29 -21.44
N THR A 48 -8.43 -16.49 -20.15
CA THR A 48 -7.53 -15.62 -19.38
C THR A 48 -6.13 -15.60 -19.99
N LEU A 49 -5.56 -16.77 -20.32
CA LEU A 49 -4.22 -16.83 -20.92
C LEU A 49 -4.18 -16.10 -22.28
N ILE A 50 -5.21 -16.28 -23.11
CA ILE A 50 -5.33 -15.57 -24.40
C ILE A 50 -5.37 -14.06 -24.18
N ASP A 51 -6.26 -13.58 -23.30
CA ASP A 51 -6.44 -12.13 -23.08
C ASP A 51 -5.18 -11.46 -22.53
N LYS A 52 -4.41 -12.16 -21.69
CA LYS A 52 -3.11 -11.68 -21.19
C LYS A 52 -2.05 -11.66 -22.29
N LEU A 53 -1.92 -12.77 -23.04
CA LEU A 53 -0.92 -12.90 -24.11
C LEU A 53 -1.20 -11.95 -25.28
N SER A 54 -2.46 -11.67 -25.58
CA SER A 54 -2.89 -10.75 -26.64
C SER A 54 -2.89 -9.28 -26.19
N GLY A 55 -2.52 -8.97 -24.94
CA GLY A 55 -2.52 -7.61 -24.40
C GLY A 55 -3.91 -7.01 -24.12
N LYS A 56 -5.00 -7.76 -24.30
CA LYS A 56 -6.37 -7.30 -23.98
C LYS A 56 -6.56 -7.02 -22.49
N SER A 57 -5.72 -7.62 -21.65
CA SER A 57 -5.70 -7.36 -20.21
C SER A 57 -4.28 -7.42 -19.67
N PRO A 58 -3.86 -6.48 -18.81
CA PRO A 58 -2.51 -6.46 -18.25
C PRO A 58 -2.27 -7.68 -17.35
N GLU A 59 -1.09 -8.29 -17.42
CA GLU A 59 -0.74 -9.52 -16.67
C GLU A 59 -0.89 -9.34 -15.17
N LYS A 60 -0.32 -8.23 -14.67
CA LYS A 60 -0.58 -7.73 -13.32
C LYS A 60 -1.72 -6.73 -13.38
N ARG A 61 -2.95 -7.21 -13.22
CA ARG A 61 -4.08 -6.32 -12.92
C ARG A 61 -4.01 -5.96 -11.44
N TRP A 62 -3.66 -4.72 -11.14
CA TRP A 62 -3.87 -4.18 -9.81
C TRP A 62 -5.38 -4.08 -9.56
N ASN A 63 -5.88 -4.81 -8.56
CA ASN A 63 -7.30 -4.86 -8.20
C ASN A 63 -7.73 -3.75 -7.25
N GLY A 64 -6.82 -2.88 -6.82
CA GLY A 64 -7.22 -1.66 -6.12
C GLY A 64 -7.80 -0.69 -7.14
N GLY A 65 -8.97 -0.13 -6.88
CA GLY A 65 -9.44 1.04 -7.63
C GLY A 65 -8.36 2.11 -7.68
N HIS A 66 -8.43 3.00 -8.68
CA HIS A 66 -7.49 4.11 -8.85
C HIS A 66 -7.23 4.77 -7.49
N THR A 67 -5.97 4.70 -7.05
CA THR A 67 -5.54 5.41 -5.85
C THR A 67 -5.43 6.88 -6.22
N LEU A 68 -5.83 7.75 -5.30
CA LEU A 68 -5.76 9.20 -5.50
C LEU A 68 -4.36 9.67 -5.95
N LEU A 69 -3.34 9.01 -5.40
CA LEU A 69 -1.95 9.19 -5.74
C LEU A 69 -1.42 7.93 -6.41
N ALA A 70 -0.55 8.10 -7.38
CA ALA A 70 0.21 7.03 -7.99
C ALA A 70 1.24 6.44 -7.00
N GLN A 71 1.76 5.26 -7.31
CA GLN A 71 2.63 4.53 -6.38
C GLN A 71 3.93 5.28 -6.07
N ASP A 72 4.51 5.91 -7.09
CA ASP A 72 5.67 6.79 -6.98
C ASP A 72 5.38 8.02 -6.11
N GLU A 73 4.24 8.69 -6.31
CA GLU A 73 3.81 9.82 -5.50
C GLU A 73 3.68 9.43 -4.01
N GLU A 74 3.13 8.25 -3.74
CA GLU A 74 3.01 7.76 -2.36
C GLU A 74 4.35 7.38 -1.73
N GLU A 75 5.28 6.83 -2.51
CA GLU A 75 6.62 6.51 -1.99
C GLU A 75 7.38 7.77 -1.56
N VAL A 76 7.23 8.88 -2.29
CA VAL A 76 7.78 10.18 -1.88
C VAL A 76 7.21 10.61 -0.52
N ILE A 77 5.89 10.50 -0.33
CA ILE A 77 5.24 10.85 0.94
C ILE A 77 5.70 9.94 2.07
N VAL A 78 5.84 8.64 1.81
CA VAL A 78 6.32 7.68 2.80
C VAL A 78 7.74 8.00 3.24
N LYS A 79 8.62 8.33 2.29
CA LYS A 79 10.00 8.74 2.58
C LYS A 79 10.02 9.97 3.48
N TRP A 80 9.26 11.01 3.12
CA TRP A 80 9.11 12.22 3.94
C TRP A 80 8.64 11.91 5.37
N ILE A 81 7.60 11.09 5.55
CA ILE A 81 7.10 10.69 6.88
C ILE A 81 8.21 10.03 7.73
N ILE A 82 9.00 9.15 7.11
CA ILE A 82 10.09 8.44 7.78
C ILE A 82 11.20 9.40 8.19
N GLU A 83 11.61 10.29 7.29
CA GLU A 83 12.66 11.29 7.53
C GLU A 83 12.25 12.28 8.61
N SER A 84 11.03 12.82 8.54
CA SER A 84 10.49 13.72 9.57
C SER A 84 10.47 13.07 10.95
N ALA A 85 10.07 11.79 11.04
CA ALA A 85 10.13 11.05 12.31
C ALA A 85 11.57 10.83 12.80
N ASN A 86 12.51 10.53 11.92
CA ASN A 86 13.93 10.37 12.29
C ASN A 86 14.55 11.69 12.77
N ASN A 87 14.09 12.82 12.23
CA ASN A 87 14.52 14.17 12.62
C ASN A 87 13.80 14.69 13.88
N GLY A 88 13.06 13.84 14.60
CA GLY A 88 12.38 14.21 15.84
C GLY A 88 11.11 15.03 15.66
N GLN A 89 10.58 15.14 14.43
CA GLN A 89 9.33 15.85 14.12
C GLN A 89 8.34 14.92 13.41
N PRO A 90 7.71 14.00 14.13
CA PRO A 90 6.92 12.99 13.47
C PRO A 90 5.62 13.54 12.84
N VAL A 91 5.27 13.05 11.65
CA VAL A 91 4.09 13.52 10.92
C VAL A 91 2.80 13.00 11.58
N THR A 92 1.89 13.91 11.90
CA THR A 92 0.55 13.57 12.41
C THR A 92 -0.40 13.26 11.27
N LYS A 93 -1.55 12.64 11.60
CA LYS A 93 -2.61 12.37 10.61
C LYS A 93 -3.05 13.65 9.89
N ASP A 94 -3.29 14.73 10.63
CA ASP A 94 -3.84 15.95 10.04
C ASP A 94 -2.82 16.65 9.14
N HIS A 95 -1.54 16.68 9.55
CA HIS A 95 -0.46 17.19 8.71
C HIS A 95 -0.33 16.38 7.42
N LEU A 96 -0.39 15.04 7.49
CA LEU A 96 -0.40 14.19 6.29
C LEU A 96 -1.57 14.52 5.36
N LEU A 97 -2.79 14.67 5.91
CA LEU A 97 -3.97 14.99 5.10
C LEU A 97 -3.88 16.36 4.43
N GLU A 98 -3.32 17.35 5.13
CA GLU A 98 -3.08 18.70 4.62
C GLU A 98 -2.00 18.71 3.52
N SER A 99 -0.87 18.03 3.73
CA SER A 99 0.18 17.92 2.71
C SER A 99 -0.33 17.25 1.43
N VAL A 100 -1.14 16.19 1.56
CA VAL A 100 -1.73 15.52 0.40
C VAL A 100 -2.80 16.40 -0.26
N GLU A 101 -3.59 17.14 0.52
CA GLU A 101 -4.54 18.11 -0.03
C GLU A 101 -3.84 19.17 -0.88
N MET A 102 -2.73 19.73 -0.40
CA MET A 102 -1.92 20.68 -1.16
C MET A 102 -1.39 20.07 -2.46
N LEU A 103 -0.89 18.83 -2.41
CA LEU A 103 -0.42 18.11 -3.59
C LEU A 103 -1.55 17.89 -4.61
N CYS A 104 -2.74 17.50 -4.13
CA CYS A 104 -3.92 17.30 -4.96
C CYS A 104 -4.39 18.60 -5.62
N ARG A 105 -4.35 19.74 -4.90
CA ARG A 105 -4.65 21.07 -5.46
C ARG A 105 -3.65 21.45 -6.54
N ALA A 106 -2.35 21.28 -6.28
CA ALA A 106 -1.28 21.62 -7.22
C ALA A 106 -1.33 20.77 -8.51
N THR A 107 -1.75 19.51 -8.40
CA THR A 107 -1.85 18.57 -9.52
C THR A 107 -3.25 18.51 -10.15
N ASN A 108 -4.19 19.32 -9.67
CA ASN A 108 -5.60 19.34 -10.09
C ASN A 108 -6.26 17.95 -10.04
N LYS A 109 -5.98 17.18 -8.98
CA LYS A 109 -6.51 15.83 -8.73
C LYS A 109 -7.57 15.87 -7.62
N PRO A 110 -8.87 16.00 -7.96
CA PRO A 110 -9.92 16.00 -6.95
C PRO A 110 -10.07 14.61 -6.31
N THR A 111 -10.38 14.59 -5.02
CA THR A 111 -10.58 13.37 -4.21
C THR A 111 -12.04 12.90 -4.17
N GLY A 112 -12.94 13.67 -4.78
CA GLY A 112 -14.40 13.49 -4.77
C GLY A 112 -15.10 14.68 -5.42
N HIS A 113 -16.31 15.00 -4.96
CA HIS A 113 -17.10 16.16 -5.42
C HIS A 113 -16.47 17.45 -4.88
N ASP A 114 -15.63 18.10 -5.68
CA ASP A 114 -14.97 19.39 -5.44
C ASP A 114 -14.09 19.53 -4.20
N SER A 115 -13.73 18.42 -3.57
CA SER A 115 -12.76 18.41 -2.47
C SER A 115 -11.42 17.84 -2.91
N TYR A 116 -10.35 18.55 -2.54
CA TYR A 116 -8.98 18.07 -2.68
C TYR A 116 -8.47 17.35 -1.42
N ARG A 117 -9.25 17.37 -0.33
CA ARG A 117 -8.83 16.78 0.95
C ARG A 117 -9.12 15.29 0.98
N PRO A 118 -8.11 14.42 1.15
CA PRO A 118 -8.34 12.98 1.22
C PRO A 118 -9.21 12.60 2.41
N GLY A 119 -10.21 11.74 2.16
CA GLY A 119 -11.10 11.25 3.21
C GLY A 119 -10.50 10.16 4.10
N ARG A 120 -11.22 9.81 5.16
CA ARG A 120 -10.87 8.72 6.11
C ARG A 120 -10.61 7.38 5.42
N LYS A 121 -11.31 7.08 4.32
CA LYS A 121 -11.14 5.85 3.53
C LYS A 121 -9.79 5.82 2.82
N TRP A 122 -9.36 6.96 2.28
CA TRP A 122 -8.04 7.09 1.66
C TRP A 122 -6.94 6.87 2.69
N TYR A 123 -7.01 7.57 3.82
CA TYR A 123 -6.03 7.46 4.90
C TYR A 123 -5.83 6.01 5.38
N ARG A 124 -6.93 5.30 5.64
CA ARG A 124 -6.88 3.87 6.02
C ARG A 124 -6.25 3.00 4.92
N SER A 125 -6.59 3.26 3.66
CA SER A 125 -6.07 2.50 2.52
C SER A 125 -4.59 2.79 2.28
N PHE A 126 -4.13 4.03 2.52
CA PHE A 126 -2.73 4.44 2.48
C PHE A 126 -1.92 3.71 3.55
N LEU A 127 -2.36 3.74 4.81
CA LEU A 127 -1.66 3.01 5.88
C LEU A 127 -1.63 1.50 5.67
N ARG A 128 -2.72 0.92 5.14
CA ARG A 128 -2.76 -0.52 4.82
C ARG A 128 -1.75 -0.91 3.74
N ARG A 129 -1.49 -0.02 2.78
CA ARG A 129 -0.49 -0.25 1.72
C ARG A 129 0.93 -0.02 2.22
N HIS A 130 1.10 0.82 3.23
CA HIS A 130 2.39 1.20 3.80
C HIS A 130 2.47 0.87 5.30
N PRO A 131 2.50 -0.42 5.69
CA PRO A 131 2.44 -0.83 7.10
C PRO A 131 3.61 -0.27 7.93
N ARG A 132 4.78 -0.03 7.31
CA ARG A 132 5.98 0.55 7.93
C ARG A 132 5.74 1.94 8.57
N ILE A 133 4.89 2.77 7.98
CA ILE A 133 4.55 4.10 8.53
C ILE A 133 3.38 4.05 9.51
N SER A 134 2.48 3.07 9.40
CA SER A 134 1.34 2.93 10.30
C SER A 134 1.80 2.79 11.75
N VAL A 135 2.83 1.99 11.99
CA VAL A 135 3.42 1.79 13.32
C VAL A 135 3.98 3.11 13.86
N ARG A 136 4.72 3.85 13.03
CA ARG A 136 5.33 5.13 13.42
C ARG A 136 4.27 6.19 13.76
N ILE A 137 3.25 6.35 12.92
CA ILE A 137 2.17 7.33 13.17
C ILE A 137 1.41 6.99 14.47
N SER A 138 1.16 5.71 14.75
CA SER A 138 0.55 5.29 16.03
C SER A 138 1.44 5.56 17.25
N GLN A 139 2.75 5.34 17.15
CA GLN A 139 3.72 5.67 18.21
C GLN A 139 3.83 7.18 18.45
N ASN A 140 3.62 8.01 17.43
CA ASN A 140 3.61 9.47 17.55
C ASN A 140 2.38 9.97 18.32
N LEU A 141 1.23 9.31 18.17
CA LEU A 141 0.04 9.63 18.96
C LEU A 141 0.19 9.21 20.43
N SER A 142 1.00 8.17 20.72
CA SER A 142 1.36 7.83 22.09
C SER A 142 2.46 8.73 22.67
N HIS A 143 2.86 9.80 21.98
CA HIS A 143 3.92 10.71 22.41
C HIS A 143 3.45 11.72 23.47
N THR A 144 2.73 11.20 24.48
CA THR A 144 2.92 11.57 25.88
C THR A 144 4.35 11.20 26.34
N ARG A 145 5.39 11.59 25.58
CA ARG A 145 6.81 11.57 26.04
C ARG A 145 7.42 12.97 26.07
N ALA A 146 6.59 14.00 26.11
CA ALA A 146 7.00 15.39 26.27
C ALA A 146 6.78 15.90 27.71
N THR A 147 6.70 15.01 28.69
CA THR A 147 6.76 15.39 30.10
C THR A 147 8.17 15.10 30.60
N VAL A 148 9.13 15.88 30.12
CA VAL A 148 10.43 15.97 30.78
C VAL A 148 10.18 16.71 32.08
N THR A 149 10.33 16.01 33.20
CA THR A 149 10.14 16.59 34.52
C THR A 149 11.42 17.26 34.99
N LYS A 150 11.32 18.13 36.00
CA LYS A 150 12.51 18.76 36.60
C LYS A 150 13.46 17.70 37.15
N GLU A 151 12.89 16.60 37.63
CA GLU A 151 13.57 15.45 38.19
C GLU A 151 14.43 14.73 37.12
N ASP A 152 13.95 14.61 35.88
CA ASP A 152 14.70 14.01 34.77
C ASP A 152 15.95 14.83 34.41
N ILE A 153 15.81 16.16 34.42
CA ILE A 153 16.92 17.09 34.14
C ILE A 153 17.97 17.03 35.27
N MET A 154 17.52 17.00 36.52
CA MET A 154 18.41 16.89 37.69
C MET A 154 19.17 15.56 37.72
N GLN A 155 18.54 14.45 37.33
CA GLN A 155 19.19 13.14 37.23
C GLN A 155 20.24 13.08 36.13
N TRP A 156 20.01 13.71 34.98
CA TRP A 156 21.01 13.79 33.92
C TRP A 156 22.24 14.60 34.35
N TYR A 157 22.02 15.71 35.06
CA TYR A 157 23.09 16.61 35.53
C TYR A 157 23.97 15.98 36.61
N THR A 158 23.42 15.12 37.47
CA THR A 158 24.18 14.47 38.55
C THR A 158 24.96 13.23 38.11
N LYS A 159 24.69 12.71 36.90
CA LYS A 159 25.31 11.51 36.36
C LYS A 159 26.48 11.78 35.40
N ASN A 160 26.70 13.05 35.03
CA ASN A 160 27.86 13.53 34.27
C ASN A 160 28.65 14.53 35.13
#